data_AF-A0A9X2E8R4-F1
#
_entry.id   AF-A0A9X2E8R4-F1
#
_cell.length_a   1.000
_cell.length_b   1.000
_cell.length_c   1.000
_cell.angle_alpha   90.00
_cell.angle_beta   90.00
_cell.angle_gamma   90.00
#
_symmetry.space_group_name_H-M   'P 1'
#
loop_
_entity.id
_entity.type
_entity.pdbx_description
1 polymer ?
#
loop_
_entity_poly.entity_id
_entity_poly.type
_entity_poly.pdbx_seq_one_letter_code
_entity_poly.pdbx_strand_id
1 'polypeptide(L)'
;MDPAGAPELQPFDRFAWERVVRRARMKPMTKYVALAMATYSDSNGSRVRPGINALALVLCISVPTVKRAFAELRELGLIQKTKQGNRWKNEADTYRLTVPMNLASLPMLDPDEVAEASETA
;
A
#
# COMPACT_ATOMS: atom_id res chain seq x y z
N MET A 1 5.85 23.36 1.33
CA MET A 1 6.47 22.43 2.29
C MET A 1 5.59 22.40 3.51
N ASP A 2 4.81 21.34 3.69
CA ASP A 2 3.96 21.16 4.87
C ASP A 2 4.85 20.92 6.12
N PRO A 3 4.51 21.47 7.30
CA PRO A 3 5.40 21.54 8.46
C PRO A 3 5.63 20.21 9.21
N ALA A 4 5.31 19.06 8.60
CA ALA A 4 5.39 17.74 9.25
C ALA A 4 6.18 16.67 8.47
N GLY A 5 6.78 16.99 7.32
CA GLY A 5 7.69 16.07 6.60
C GLY A 5 7.06 14.78 6.03
N ALA A 6 5.75 14.60 6.15
CA ALA A 6 5.04 13.49 5.51
C ALA A 6 4.81 13.82 4.02
N PRO A 7 5.01 12.87 3.10
CA PRO A 7 4.76 13.09 1.69
C PRO A 7 3.27 13.43 1.47
N GLU A 8 3.00 14.42 0.62
CA GLU A 8 1.65 14.74 0.21
C GLU A 8 1.08 13.55 -0.58
N LEU A 9 -0.08 13.04 -0.14
CA LEU A 9 -0.69 11.83 -0.67
C LEU A 9 -1.94 12.16 -1.47
N GLN A 10 -2.07 11.58 -2.66
CA GLN A 10 -3.28 11.67 -3.46
C GLN A 10 -4.05 10.34 -3.48
N PRO A 11 -5.39 10.37 -3.37
CA PRO A 11 -6.23 9.20 -3.65
C PRO A 11 -5.97 8.63 -5.04
N PHE A 12 -6.07 7.31 -5.17
CA PHE A 12 -5.86 6.64 -6.44
C PHE A 12 -6.92 5.56 -6.68
N ASP A 13 -7.35 5.39 -7.93
CA ASP A 13 -8.28 4.31 -8.26
C ASP A 13 -7.58 2.96 -8.14
N ARG A 14 -8.37 1.91 -7.90
CA ARG A 14 -7.86 0.58 -7.60
C ARG A 14 -6.94 0.04 -8.70
N PHE A 15 -7.34 0.14 -9.96
CA PHE A 15 -6.62 -0.50 -11.06
C PHE A 15 -5.33 0.22 -11.40
N ALA A 16 -5.34 1.56 -11.40
CA ALA A 16 -4.12 2.32 -11.55
C ALA A 16 -3.17 2.07 -10.36
N TRP A 17 -3.71 1.92 -9.15
CA TRP A 17 -2.91 1.65 -7.95
C TRP A 17 -2.24 0.28 -8.00
N GLU A 18 -2.95 -0.76 -8.45
CA GLU A 18 -2.39 -2.09 -8.66
C GLU A 18 -1.21 -2.06 -9.64
N ARG A 19 -1.27 -1.24 -10.70
CA ARG A 19 -0.14 -1.06 -11.64
C ARG A 19 1.07 -0.39 -10.98
N VAL A 20 0.85 0.62 -10.13
CA VAL A 20 1.92 1.25 -9.33
C VAL A 20 2.57 0.22 -8.42
N VAL A 21 1.78 -0.55 -7.66
CA VAL A 21 2.29 -1.59 -6.77
C VAL A 21 3.04 -2.69 -7.51
N ARG A 22 2.57 -3.06 -8.71
CA ARG A 22 3.25 -4.05 -9.56
C ARG A 22 4.68 -3.61 -9.88
N ARG A 23 4.86 -2.34 -10.27
CA ARG A 23 6.15 -1.74 -10.62
C ARG A 23 7.00 -1.35 -9.41
N ALA A 24 6.40 -1.08 -8.26
CA ALA A 24 7.13 -0.70 -7.06
C ALA A 24 8.02 -1.83 -6.52
N ARG A 25 9.28 -1.51 -6.25
CA ARG A 25 10.29 -2.37 -5.65
C ARG A 25 10.11 -2.32 -4.13
N MET A 26 9.59 -3.40 -3.57
CA MET A 26 9.34 -3.56 -2.14
C MET A 26 9.49 -5.03 -1.76
N LYS A 27 9.42 -5.36 -0.47
CA LYS A 27 9.51 -6.76 -0.03
C LYS A 27 8.39 -7.60 -0.65
N PRO A 28 8.64 -8.87 -1.03
CA PRO A 28 7.62 -9.72 -1.65
C PRO A 28 6.34 -9.83 -0.82
N MET A 29 6.47 -9.97 0.50
CA MET A 29 5.32 -10.05 1.41
C MET A 29 4.55 -8.73 1.49
N THR A 30 5.24 -7.59 1.42
CA THR A 30 4.60 -6.27 1.37
C THR A 30 3.79 -6.11 0.08
N LYS A 31 4.36 -6.53 -1.06
CA LYS A 31 3.66 -6.53 -2.35
C LYS A 31 2.44 -7.46 -2.37
N TYR A 32 2.58 -8.66 -1.80
CA TYR A 32 1.49 -9.62 -1.69
C TYR A 32 0.32 -9.06 -0.85
N VAL A 33 0.63 -8.49 0.32
CA VAL A 33 -0.36 -7.81 1.17
C VAL A 33 -1.01 -6.64 0.44
N ALA A 34 -0.25 -5.81 -0.25
CA ALA A 34 -0.74 -4.66 -1.00
C ALA A 34 -1.81 -5.06 -2.04
N LEU A 35 -1.49 -6.03 -2.89
CA LEU A 35 -2.41 -6.51 -3.93
C LEU A 35 -3.65 -7.18 -3.32
N ALA A 36 -3.50 -7.90 -2.21
CA ALA A 36 -4.65 -8.44 -1.49
C ALA A 36 -5.54 -7.33 -0.91
N MET A 37 -4.96 -6.28 -0.33
CA MET A 37 -5.72 -5.13 0.19
C MET A 37 -6.54 -4.43 -0.89
N ALA A 38 -6.04 -4.34 -2.12
CA ALA A 38 -6.77 -3.73 -3.23
C ALA A 38 -8.10 -4.44 -3.50
N THR A 39 -8.21 -5.74 -3.21
CA THR A 39 -9.46 -6.51 -3.36
C THR A 39 -10.56 -6.10 -2.36
N TYR A 40 -10.20 -5.44 -1.26
CA TYR A 40 -11.13 -4.87 -0.28
C TYR A 40 -11.51 -3.41 -0.58
N SER A 41 -10.98 -2.83 -1.65
CA SER A 41 -11.26 -1.45 -2.05
C SER A 41 -12.46 -1.37 -2.99
N ASP A 42 -13.13 -0.23 -2.98
CA ASP A 42 -13.97 0.18 -4.10
C ASP A 42 -13.14 0.49 -5.34
N SER A 43 -13.79 0.63 -6.49
CA SER A 43 -13.16 1.09 -7.73
C SER A 43 -12.34 2.39 -7.58
N ASN A 44 -12.80 3.32 -6.73
CA ASN A 44 -12.11 4.59 -6.45
C ASN A 44 -11.01 4.49 -5.37
N GLY A 45 -10.62 3.27 -4.97
CA GLY A 45 -9.58 3.03 -3.98
C GLY A 45 -9.96 3.34 -2.53
N SER A 46 -11.24 3.63 -2.25
CA SER A 46 -11.72 3.91 -0.90
C SER A 46 -12.24 2.67 -0.17
N ARG A 47 -12.68 2.85 1.08
CA ARG A 47 -13.32 1.84 1.94
C ARG A 47 -12.51 0.55 2.13
N VAL A 48 -11.18 0.64 2.09
CA VAL A 48 -10.28 -0.48 2.35
C VAL A 48 -10.35 -0.85 3.83
N ARG A 49 -11.04 -1.94 4.17
CA ARG A 49 -11.27 -2.38 5.57
C ARG A 49 -10.79 -3.81 5.87
N PRO A 50 -9.59 -4.24 5.44
CA PRO A 50 -9.09 -5.54 5.84
C PRO A 50 -8.67 -5.48 7.31
N GLY A 51 -9.38 -6.21 8.17
CA GLY A 51 -8.93 -6.42 9.54
C GLY A 51 -7.61 -7.21 9.54
N ILE A 52 -6.61 -6.79 10.32
CA ILE A 52 -5.25 -7.38 10.32
C ILE A 52 -5.30 -8.91 10.52
N ASN A 53 -6.10 -9.39 11.47
CA ASN A 53 -6.22 -10.83 11.74
C ASN A 53 -6.92 -11.58 10.61
N ALA A 54 -7.97 -11.00 10.04
CA ALA A 54 -8.68 -11.59 8.90
C ALA A 54 -7.75 -11.69 7.68
N LEU A 55 -6.96 -10.64 7.42
CA LEU A 55 -6.01 -10.62 6.32
C LEU A 55 -4.88 -11.63 6.51
N ALA A 56 -4.39 -11.79 7.75
CA ALA A 56 -3.40 -12.82 8.09
C ALA A 56 -3.92 -14.24 7.78
N LEU A 57 -5.19 -14.52 8.09
CA LEU A 57 -5.84 -15.79 7.76
C LEU A 57 -5.99 -15.98 6.25
N VAL A 58 -6.50 -14.97 5.53
CA VAL A 58 -6.72 -15.02 4.07
C VAL A 58 -5.41 -15.24 3.31
N LEU A 59 -4.32 -14.61 3.75
CA LEU A 59 -3.02 -14.68 3.10
C LEU A 59 -2.14 -15.81 3.64
N CYS A 60 -2.61 -16.58 4.63
CA CYS A 60 -1.84 -17.64 5.27
C CYS A 60 -0.46 -17.18 5.78
N ILE A 61 -0.40 -15.98 6.36
CA ILE A 61 0.84 -15.40 6.91
C ILE A 61 0.63 -14.93 8.36
N SER A 62 1.74 -14.70 9.07
CA SER A 62 1.68 -14.24 10.45
C SER A 62 1.11 -12.81 10.58
N VAL A 63 0.39 -12.54 11.68
CA VAL A 63 -0.06 -11.18 12.04
C VAL A 63 1.11 -10.17 12.11
N PRO A 64 2.28 -10.51 12.70
CA PRO A 64 3.46 -9.65 12.61
C PRO A 64 3.88 -9.29 11.19
N THR A 65 3.82 -10.24 10.24
CA THR A 65 4.13 -9.99 8.82
C THR A 65 3.16 -8.97 8.22
N VAL A 66 1.85 -9.13 8.47
CA VAL A 66 0.84 -8.16 8.01
C VAL A 66 1.11 -6.77 8.60
N LYS A 67 1.39 -6.66 9.90
CA LYS A 67 1.68 -5.37 10.55
C LYS A 67 2.91 -4.69 9.96
N ARG A 68 3.97 -5.45 9.67
CA ARG A 68 5.19 -4.92 9.02
C ARG A 68 4.90 -4.43 7.60
N ALA A 69 4.15 -5.20 6.82
CA ALA A 69 3.71 -4.77 5.49
C ALA A 69 2.88 -3.47 5.54
N PHE A 70 1.96 -3.35 6.50
CA PHE A 70 1.18 -2.12 6.69
C PHE A 70 2.03 -0.92 7.11
N ALA A 71 3.10 -1.12 7.86
CA ALA A 71 4.05 -0.06 8.19
C ALA A 71 4.78 0.42 6.93
N GLU A 72 5.35 -0.52 6.18
CA GLU A 72 6.08 -0.25 4.93
C GLU A 72 5.17 0.43 3.88
N LEU A 73 3.92 -0.02 3.71
CA LEU A 73 2.98 0.61 2.77
C LEU A 73 2.58 2.04 3.19
N ARG A 74 2.53 2.34 4.49
CA ARG A 74 2.27 3.70 4.98
C ARG A 74 3.49 4.59 4.80
N GLU A 75 4.70 4.06 5.05
CA GLU A 75 5.96 4.76 4.83
C GLU A 75 6.16 5.10 3.35
N LEU A 76 5.80 4.18 2.45
CA LEU A 76 5.80 4.40 1.01
C LEU A 76 4.63 5.30 0.54
N GLY A 77 3.70 5.70 1.40
CA GLY A 77 2.54 6.51 1.01
C GLY A 77 1.55 5.78 0.09
N LEU A 78 1.62 4.45 0.01
CA LEU A 78 0.75 3.63 -0.82
C LEU A 78 -0.63 3.38 -0.18
N ILE A 79 -0.72 3.53 1.15
CA ILE A 79 -1.99 3.52 1.87
C ILE A 79 -2.03 4.65 2.88
N GLN A 80 -3.22 5.20 3.11
CA GLN A 80 -3.49 6.16 4.16
C GLN A 80 -4.62 5.65 5.06
N LYS A 81 -4.42 5.69 6.38
CA LYS A 81 -5.48 5.42 7.35
C LYS A 81 -6.43 6.62 7.38
N THR A 82 -7.68 6.41 6.99
CA THR A 82 -8.71 7.48 6.94
C THR A 82 -9.60 7.49 8.16
N LYS A 83 -9.82 6.33 8.80
CA LYS A 83 -10.59 6.23 10.04
C LYS A 83 -9.99 5.16 10.95
N GLN A 84 -9.87 5.49 12.23
CA GLN A 84 -9.58 4.51 13.27
C GLN A 84 -10.81 3.64 13.54
N GLY A 85 -10.60 2.32 13.49
CA GLY A 85 -11.60 1.35 13.88
C GLY A 85 -11.76 1.28 15.39
N ASN A 86 -12.92 0.83 15.83
CA ASN A 86 -13.24 0.60 17.23
C ASN A 86 -13.13 -0.91 17.57
N ARG A 87 -12.09 -1.27 18.34
CA ARG A 87 -11.85 -2.66 18.77
C ARG A 87 -13.02 -3.25 19.57
N TRP A 88 -13.65 -2.46 20.44
CA TRP A 88 -14.78 -2.90 21.27
C TRP A 88 -16.03 -3.20 20.44
N LYS A 89 -16.14 -2.59 19.26
CA LYS A 89 -17.24 -2.81 18.32
C LYS A 89 -16.85 -3.74 17.16
N ASN A 90 -15.71 -4.42 17.22
CA ASN A 90 -15.15 -5.22 16.13
C ASN A 90 -15.01 -4.46 14.79
N GLU A 91 -14.83 -3.14 14.85
CA GLU A 91 -14.63 -2.32 13.66
C GLU A 91 -13.14 -2.28 13.29
N ALA A 92 -12.82 -2.69 12.07
CA ALA A 92 -11.48 -2.56 11.51
C ALA A 92 -11.14 -1.09 11.18
N ASP A 93 -9.85 -0.78 11.18
CA ASP A 93 -9.36 0.48 10.62
C ASP A 93 -9.78 0.59 9.14
N THR A 94 -10.18 1.80 8.74
CA THR A 94 -10.46 2.09 7.33
C THR A 94 -9.26 2.80 6.72
N TYR A 95 -8.86 2.32 5.55
CA TYR A 95 -7.79 2.84 4.73
C TYR A 95 -8.32 3.33 3.38
N ARG A 96 -7.46 4.06 2.69
CA ARG A 96 -7.62 4.46 1.30
C ARG A 96 -6.32 4.13 0.56
N LEU A 97 -6.46 3.65 -0.68
CA LEU A 97 -5.34 3.50 -1.61
C LEU A 97 -4.88 4.89 -2.05
N THR A 98 -3.59 5.13 -1.89
CA THR A 98 -2.97 6.41 -2.20
C THR A 98 -1.68 6.22 -2.96
N VAL A 99 -1.16 7.30 -3.51
CA VAL A 99 0.23 7.38 -3.96
C VAL A 99 0.82 8.72 -3.50
N PRO A 100 2.14 8.83 -3.32
CA PRO A 100 2.79 10.13 -3.19
C PRO A 100 2.50 11.00 -4.41
N MET A 101 2.38 12.32 -4.22
CA MET A 101 2.22 13.25 -5.35
C MET A 101 3.39 13.16 -6.33
N ASN A 102 4.60 12.98 -5.81
CA ASN A 102 5.78 12.70 -6.63
C ASN A 102 6.02 11.19 -6.70
N LEU A 103 5.49 10.51 -7.72
CA LEU A 103 5.70 9.08 -7.92
C LEU A 103 7.18 8.70 -8.10
N ALA A 104 8.03 9.60 -8.57
CA ALA A 104 9.47 9.34 -8.72
C ALA A 104 10.18 9.13 -7.37
N SER A 105 9.54 9.48 -6.24
CA SER A 105 10.09 9.19 -4.91
C SER A 105 9.96 7.71 -4.52
N LEU A 106 9.15 6.92 -5.23
CA LEU A 106 9.02 5.50 -4.98
C LEU A 106 10.14 4.74 -5.72
N PRO A 107 10.78 3.76 -5.08
CA PRO A 107 11.69 2.85 -5.80
C PRO A 107 10.83 1.97 -6.72
N MET A 108 10.80 2.24 -8.02
CA MET A 108 9.95 1.51 -8.98
C MET A 108 10.74 1.10 -10.22
N LEU A 109 10.24 0.08 -10.91
CA LEU A 109 10.66 -0.25 -12.27
C LEU A 109 10.15 0.79 -13.26
N ASP A 110 10.83 0.90 -14.38
CA ASP A 110 10.39 1.63 -15.57
C ASP A 110 9.01 1.13 -16.07
N PRO A 111 8.20 1.92 -16.81
CA PRO A 111 6.93 1.45 -17.37
C PRO A 111 7.02 0.15 -18.16
N ASP A 112 8.15 -0.11 -18.81
CA ASP A 112 8.38 -1.33 -19.59
C ASP A 112 8.86 -2.52 -18.74
N GLU A 113 8.89 -2.35 -17.41
CA GLU A 113 9.27 -3.39 -16.42
C GLU A 113 10.67 -3.97 -16.62
N VAL A 114 11.52 -3.23 -17.34
CA VAL A 114 12.95 -3.50 -17.45
C VAL A 114 13.66 -2.98 -16.21
N ALA A 115 14.61 -3.76 -15.69
CA ALA A 115 15.60 -3.20 -14.78
C ALA A 115 16.38 -2.17 -15.60
N GLU A 116 16.49 -0.92 -15.13
CA GLU A 116 17.46 0.02 -15.70
C GLU A 116 18.76 -0.74 -15.88
N ALA A 117 19.26 -0.79 -17.11
CA ALA A 117 20.52 -1.46 -17.41
C ALA A 117 21.55 -0.85 -16.47
N SER A 118 21.99 -1.64 -15.49
CA SER A 118 23.16 -1.29 -14.71
C SER A 118 24.31 -1.15 -15.70
N GLU A 119 24.61 0.07 -16.12
CA GLU A 119 25.92 0.41 -16.68
C GLU A 119 26.94 0.09 -15.60
N THR A 120 27.44 -1.15 -15.63
CA THR A 120 28.64 -1.53 -14.91
C THR A 120 29.76 -1.38 -15.91
N ALA A 121 30.46 -0.26 -15.77
CA ALA A 121 31.79 -0.03 -16.32
C ALA A 121 32.82 -1.00 -15.73
#